data_AF-A0A6J4JKK6-F1
#
_entry.id   AF-A0A6J4JKK6-F1
#
_cell.length_a   1.000
_cell.length_b   1.000
_cell.length_c   1.000
_cell.angle_alpha   90.00
_cell.angle_beta   90.00
_cell.angle_gamma   90.00
#
_symmetry.space_group_name_H-M   'P 1'
#
loop_
_entity.id
_entity.type
_entity.pdbx_description
1 polymer ?
#
loop_
_entity_poly.entity_id
_entity_poly.type
_entity_poly.pdbx_seq_one_letter_code
_entity_poly.pdbx_strand_id
1 'polypeptide(L)'
;MNILIIGAGGREHALAWKLKQSEYCERIYVAPGNAGTAQIATNVDISISDFKELAKFATDFNIMMMVVGQEAALVDGIHDYFQSFDYLQHILVVGPCRAGAQLEGSKDFSKRFMQQYNIPTARYQTFTEATFDQALAYLQNHAYPAVLKADGLAAGKGVVIAGSYTEAAAELEAMLRQRKFGTASSK
;
A
#
# COMPACT_ATOMS: atom_id res chain seq x y z
N MET A 1 -25.46 9.30 5.86
CA MET A 1 -24.25 8.93 6.62
C MET A 1 -23.05 9.77 6.23
N ASN A 2 -22.16 10.07 7.19
CA ASN A 2 -20.90 10.77 6.94
C ASN A 2 -19.79 9.76 6.59
N ILE A 3 -18.98 10.09 5.57
CA ILE A 3 -17.93 9.22 5.02
C ILE A 3 -16.59 9.94 5.12
N LEU A 4 -15.54 9.21 5.54
CA LEU A 4 -14.16 9.67 5.54
C LEU A 4 -13.34 8.88 4.52
N ILE A 5 -12.68 9.57 3.59
CA ILE A 5 -11.81 8.97 2.58
C ILE A 5 -10.35 9.28 2.94
N ILE A 6 -9.50 8.26 2.96
CA ILE A 6 -8.07 8.39 3.31
C ILE A 6 -7.23 8.45 2.04
N GLY A 7 -6.59 9.59 1.78
CA GLY A 7 -5.70 9.84 0.66
C GLY A 7 -5.86 11.22 0.04
N ALA A 8 -5.18 11.45 -1.07
CA ALA A 8 -5.01 12.77 -1.67
C ALA A 8 -4.82 12.73 -3.21
N GLY A 9 -5.00 11.58 -3.85
CA GLY A 9 -4.81 11.39 -5.27
C GLY A 9 -6.09 11.53 -6.11
N GLY A 10 -5.96 11.25 -7.40
CA GLY A 10 -7.11 11.18 -8.31
C GLY A 10 -8.06 10.01 -8.00
N ARG A 11 -7.55 8.93 -7.41
CA ARG A 11 -8.34 7.80 -6.91
C ARG A 11 -9.33 8.24 -5.85
N GLU A 12 -8.86 8.97 -4.84
CA GLU A 12 -9.73 9.47 -3.76
C GLU A 12 -10.72 10.52 -4.28
N HIS A 13 -10.32 11.33 -5.27
CA HIS A 13 -11.26 12.21 -5.98
C HIS A 13 -12.37 11.42 -6.69
N ALA A 14 -12.04 10.38 -7.44
CA ALA A 14 -13.03 9.54 -8.11
C ALA A 14 -13.97 8.83 -7.12
N LEU A 15 -13.43 8.35 -5.99
CA LEU A 15 -14.22 7.77 -4.89
C LEU A 15 -15.19 8.80 -4.31
N ALA A 16 -14.71 9.99 -3.95
CA ALA A 16 -15.53 11.08 -3.44
C ALA A 16 -16.63 11.48 -4.45
N TRP A 17 -16.26 11.61 -5.72
CA TRP A 17 -17.18 11.92 -6.82
C TRP A 17 -18.29 10.87 -6.93
N LYS A 18 -17.95 9.58 -6.81
CA LYS A 18 -18.94 8.53 -6.94
C LYS A 18 -19.82 8.40 -5.71
N LEU A 19 -19.24 8.46 -4.52
CA LEU A 19 -19.96 8.34 -3.25
C LEU A 19 -20.95 9.49 -3.03
N LYS A 20 -20.63 10.70 -3.51
CA LYS A 20 -21.51 11.87 -3.42
C LYS A 20 -22.84 11.69 -4.16
N GLN A 21 -22.92 10.75 -5.10
CA GLN A 21 -24.14 10.45 -5.87
C GLN A 21 -25.10 9.52 -5.13
N SER A 22 -24.70 8.96 -3.99
CA SER A 22 -25.52 8.04 -3.20
C SER A 22 -26.55 8.82 -2.37
N GLU A 23 -27.81 8.37 -2.39
CA GLU A 23 -28.88 8.91 -1.54
C GLU A 23 -28.59 8.72 -0.04
N TYR A 24 -27.72 7.76 0.32
CA TYR A 24 -27.30 7.53 1.71
C TYR A 24 -26.13 8.42 2.14
N CYS A 25 -25.50 9.16 1.22
CA CYS A 25 -24.35 10.02 1.54
C CYS A 25 -24.82 11.39 2.03
N GLU A 26 -24.43 11.79 3.24
CA GLU A 26 -24.71 13.13 3.77
C GLU A 26 -23.52 14.07 3.58
N ARG A 27 -22.34 13.68 4.09
CA ARG A 27 -21.10 14.46 4.00
C ARG A 27 -19.93 13.55 3.67
N ILE A 28 -19.01 14.08 2.88
CA ILE A 28 -17.73 13.43 2.56
C ILE A 28 -16.60 14.29 3.08
N TYR A 29 -15.72 13.67 3.84
CA TYR A 29 -14.45 14.22 4.29
C TYR A 29 -13.30 13.49 3.61
N VAL A 30 -12.22 14.18 3.28
CA VAL A 30 -11.03 13.58 2.67
C VAL A 30 -9.79 14.01 3.43
N ALA A 31 -9.01 13.05 3.92
CA ALA A 31 -7.79 13.28 4.70
C ALA A 31 -6.54 12.83 3.93
N PRO A 32 -5.62 13.72 3.51
CA PRO A 32 -5.74 15.19 3.53
C PRO A 32 -6.51 15.78 2.34
N GLY A 33 -6.79 14.98 1.31
CA GLY A 33 -7.40 15.45 0.07
C GLY A 33 -6.48 16.32 -0.79
N ASN A 34 -7.04 16.94 -1.83
CA ASN A 34 -6.37 17.83 -2.78
C ASN A 34 -7.33 18.93 -3.28
N ALA A 35 -6.84 19.82 -4.15
CA ALA A 35 -7.65 20.92 -4.71
C ALA A 35 -8.88 20.46 -5.53
N GLY A 36 -8.86 19.24 -6.08
CA GLY A 36 -10.00 18.64 -6.77
C GLY A 36 -11.05 18.11 -5.79
N THR A 37 -10.65 17.35 -4.76
CA THR A 37 -11.59 16.85 -3.75
C THR A 37 -12.26 17.99 -2.99
N ALA A 38 -11.56 19.10 -2.75
CA ALA A 38 -12.13 20.30 -2.11
C ALA A 38 -13.33 20.91 -2.86
N GLN A 39 -13.48 20.62 -4.16
CA GLN A 39 -14.63 21.10 -4.96
C GLN A 39 -15.90 20.30 -4.69
N ILE A 40 -15.77 19.08 -4.16
CA ILE A 40 -16.90 18.15 -4.00
C ILE A 40 -17.05 17.58 -2.58
N ALA A 41 -16.05 17.73 -1.71
CA ALA A 41 -15.98 17.22 -0.35
C ALA A 41 -15.21 18.20 0.55
N THR A 42 -15.19 17.95 1.86
CA THR A 42 -14.40 18.74 2.81
C THR A 42 -13.05 18.08 3.05
N ASN A 43 -11.97 18.74 2.62
CA ASN A 43 -10.63 18.29 2.98
C ASN A 43 -10.35 18.58 4.46
N VAL A 44 -9.63 17.68 5.12
CA VAL A 44 -9.22 17.82 6.51
C VAL A 44 -7.72 17.63 6.60
N ASP A 45 -7.02 18.57 7.23
CA ASP A 45 -5.55 18.56 7.29
C ASP A 45 -5.04 17.56 8.33
N ILE A 46 -5.21 16.27 8.03
CA ILE A 46 -4.81 15.15 8.88
C ILE A 46 -3.98 14.20 8.03
N SER A 47 -2.79 13.83 8.53
CA SER A 47 -1.94 12.85 7.88
C SER A 47 -2.62 11.48 7.85
N ILE A 48 -2.46 10.75 6.74
CA ILE A 48 -2.95 9.36 6.61
C ILE A 48 -2.34 8.40 7.65
N SER A 49 -1.17 8.76 8.21
CA SER A 49 -0.45 7.97 9.21
C SER A 49 -0.79 8.34 10.66
N ASP A 50 -1.55 9.42 10.88
CA ASP A 50 -1.96 9.83 12.23
C ASP A 50 -3.31 9.19 12.59
N PHE A 51 -3.26 7.90 12.90
CA PHE A 51 -4.48 7.13 13.22
C PHE A 51 -5.21 7.67 14.45
N LYS A 52 -4.48 8.30 15.38
CA LYS A 52 -5.07 8.90 16.58
C LYS A 52 -5.92 10.11 16.21
N GLU A 53 -5.38 11.01 15.41
CA GLU A 53 -6.13 12.19 14.96
C GLU A 53 -7.28 11.81 14.02
N LEU A 54 -7.08 10.82 13.15
CA LEU A 54 -8.16 10.27 12.32
C LEU A 54 -9.29 9.67 13.16
N ALA A 55 -8.98 8.94 14.24
CA ALA A 55 -10.00 8.37 15.13
C ALA A 55 -10.74 9.45 15.92
N LYS A 56 -10.02 10.47 16.38
CA LYS A 56 -10.63 11.64 17.02
C LYS A 56 -11.60 12.32 16.06
N PHE A 57 -11.15 12.64 14.86
CA PHE A 57 -11.97 13.24 13.81
C PHE A 57 -13.20 12.39 13.49
N ALA A 58 -12.99 11.07 13.34
CA ALA A 58 -14.07 10.15 13.03
C ALA A 58 -15.19 10.16 14.08
N THR A 59 -14.80 10.27 15.36
CA THR A 59 -15.72 10.40 16.49
C THR A 59 -16.44 11.76 16.47
N ASP A 60 -15.68 12.85 16.38
CA ASP A 60 -16.21 14.21 16.45
C ASP A 60 -17.20 14.53 15.31
N PHE A 61 -17.00 13.92 14.14
CA PHE A 61 -17.81 14.12 12.94
C PHE A 61 -18.78 12.97 12.63
N ASN A 62 -18.96 12.03 13.56
CA ASN A 62 -19.88 10.89 13.42
C ASN A 62 -19.70 10.14 12.09
N ILE A 63 -18.45 9.80 11.76
CA ILE A 63 -18.13 9.04 10.55
C ILE A 63 -18.66 7.62 10.69
N MET A 64 -19.45 7.17 9.71
CA MET A 64 -20.03 5.82 9.70
C MET A 64 -19.29 4.87 8.77
N MET A 65 -18.58 5.41 7.78
CA MET A 65 -17.79 4.63 6.84
C MET A 65 -16.45 5.32 6.58
N MET A 66 -15.37 4.56 6.66
CA MET A 66 -14.04 4.98 6.24
C MET A 66 -13.65 4.22 4.97
N VAL A 67 -13.29 4.92 3.91
CA VAL A 67 -12.76 4.32 2.67
C VAL A 67 -11.28 4.61 2.58
N VAL A 68 -10.46 3.55 2.67
CA VAL A 68 -9.01 3.72 2.68
C VAL A 68 -8.48 3.65 1.26
N GLY A 69 -8.14 4.81 0.70
CA GLY A 69 -7.63 4.92 -0.66
C GLY A 69 -6.15 4.58 -0.78
N GLN A 70 -5.31 5.01 0.17
CA GLN A 70 -3.87 4.73 0.14
C GLN A 70 -3.48 3.42 0.82
N GLU A 71 -2.74 2.60 0.07
CA GLU A 71 -2.27 1.28 0.47
C GLU A 71 -1.35 1.31 1.71
N ALA A 72 -0.57 2.38 1.90
CA ALA A 72 0.34 2.51 3.03
C ALA A 72 -0.41 2.47 4.38
N ALA A 73 -1.55 3.16 4.49
CA ALA A 73 -2.35 3.17 5.71
C ALA A 73 -2.93 1.78 6.04
N LEU A 74 -3.26 0.98 5.01
CA LEU A 74 -3.72 -0.41 5.18
C LEU A 74 -2.60 -1.30 5.70
N VAL A 75 -1.41 -1.20 5.11
CA VAL A 75 -0.22 -1.94 5.56
C VAL A 75 0.17 -1.54 6.99
N ASP A 76 0.05 -0.26 7.33
CA ASP A 76 0.31 0.25 8.67
C ASP A 76 -0.79 -0.15 9.68
N GLY A 77 -1.92 -0.70 9.22
CA GLY A 77 -2.97 -1.29 10.05
C GLY A 77 -4.03 -0.32 10.53
N ILE A 78 -4.42 0.66 9.71
CA ILE A 78 -5.52 1.58 10.03
C ILE A 78 -6.83 0.84 10.33
N HIS A 79 -7.11 -0.25 9.61
CA HIS A 79 -8.29 -1.07 9.84
C HIS A 79 -8.24 -1.66 11.26
N ASP A 80 -7.17 -2.36 11.60
CA ASP A 80 -7.01 -2.99 12.92
C ASP A 80 -7.08 -1.95 14.04
N TYR A 81 -6.49 -0.77 13.83
CA TYR A 81 -6.57 0.34 14.77
C TYR A 81 -8.03 0.73 15.05
N PHE A 82 -8.83 0.97 14.01
CA PHE A 82 -10.24 1.35 14.16
C PHE A 82 -11.10 0.23 14.76
N GLN A 83 -10.76 -1.03 14.53
CA GLN A 83 -11.48 -2.18 15.12
C GLN A 83 -11.04 -2.49 16.56
N SER A 84 -9.90 -1.97 17.02
CA SER A 84 -9.39 -2.22 18.38
C SER A 84 -10.07 -1.42 19.50
N PHE A 85 -10.93 -0.46 19.15
CA PHE A 85 -11.64 0.38 20.12
C PHE A 85 -13.15 0.24 19.96
N ASP A 86 -13.85 -0.14 21.03
CA ASP A 86 -15.31 -0.36 21.02
C ASP A 86 -16.09 0.85 20.49
N TYR A 87 -15.64 2.06 20.82
CA TYR A 87 -16.29 3.30 20.36
C TYR A 87 -16.06 3.60 18.87
N LEU A 88 -15.20 2.86 18.16
CA LEU A 88 -14.93 2.99 16.73
C LEU A 88 -15.40 1.78 15.91
N GLN A 89 -15.73 0.65 16.54
CA GLN A 89 -16.12 -0.59 15.85
C GLN A 89 -17.38 -0.43 14.97
N HIS A 90 -18.24 0.53 15.30
CA HIS A 90 -19.42 0.85 14.50
C HIS A 90 -19.07 1.47 13.13
N ILE A 91 -17.84 1.95 12.95
CA ILE A 91 -17.35 2.53 11.70
C ILE A 91 -16.97 1.40 10.74
N LEU A 92 -17.65 1.36 9.59
CA LEU A 92 -17.32 0.43 8.53
C LEU A 92 -16.01 0.85 7.84
N VAL A 93 -14.94 0.10 8.05
CA VAL A 93 -13.67 0.31 7.36
C VAL A 93 -13.64 -0.48 6.05
N VAL A 94 -13.69 0.23 4.94
CA VAL A 94 -13.56 -0.33 3.59
C VAL A 94 -12.07 -0.40 3.22
N GLY A 95 -11.51 -1.58 3.45
CA GLY A 95 -10.12 -1.95 3.16
C GLY A 95 -9.72 -3.19 3.98
N PRO A 96 -8.69 -3.95 3.57
CA PRO A 96 -8.23 -5.11 4.33
C PRO A 96 -7.64 -4.72 5.69
N CYS A 97 -7.65 -5.67 6.64
CA CYS A 97 -6.81 -5.58 7.84
C CYS A 97 -5.32 -5.73 7.47
N ARG A 98 -4.42 -5.44 8.40
CA ARG A 98 -2.96 -5.53 8.23
C ARG A 98 -2.54 -6.90 7.69
N ALA A 99 -3.14 -7.98 8.20
CA ALA A 99 -2.86 -9.33 7.73
C ALA A 99 -3.23 -9.51 6.24
N GLY A 100 -4.39 -9.00 5.82
CA GLY A 100 -4.81 -9.02 4.41
C GLY A 100 -3.97 -8.10 3.52
N ALA A 101 -3.54 -6.94 4.04
CA ALA A 101 -2.72 -5.98 3.34
C ALA A 101 -1.31 -6.50 3.00
N GLN A 102 -0.86 -7.60 3.64
CA GLN A 102 0.43 -8.24 3.30
C GLN A 102 0.52 -8.72 1.85
N LEU A 103 -0.62 -9.02 1.21
CA LEU A 103 -0.65 -9.40 -0.21
C LEU A 103 -0.17 -8.29 -1.15
N GLU A 104 -0.13 -7.04 -0.69
CA GLU A 104 0.49 -5.92 -1.41
C GLU A 104 1.75 -5.41 -0.70
N GLY A 105 1.73 -5.37 0.64
CA GLY A 105 2.82 -4.84 1.45
C GLY A 105 4.12 -5.66 1.42
N SER A 106 4.07 -6.95 1.06
CA SER A 106 5.25 -7.79 0.85
C SER A 106 5.06 -8.69 -0.37
N LYS A 107 5.79 -8.39 -1.44
CA LYS A 107 5.77 -9.21 -2.66
C LYS A 107 6.23 -10.63 -2.38
N ASP A 108 7.24 -10.82 -1.53
CA ASP A 108 7.70 -12.13 -1.08
C ASP A 108 6.56 -12.92 -0.41
N PHE A 109 5.81 -12.28 0.50
CA PHE A 109 4.64 -12.91 1.10
C PHE A 109 3.62 -13.34 0.04
N SER A 110 3.26 -12.45 -0.89
CA SER A 110 2.29 -12.75 -1.95
C SER A 110 2.76 -13.88 -2.85
N LYS A 111 4.06 -13.93 -3.16
CA LYS A 111 4.67 -14.96 -3.99
C LYS A 111 4.67 -16.33 -3.29
N ARG A 112 4.95 -16.37 -1.99
CA ARG A 112 4.82 -17.59 -1.16
C ARG A 112 3.36 -18.05 -1.08
N PHE A 113 2.43 -17.12 -0.87
CA PHE A 113 0.99 -17.41 -0.85
C PHE A 113 0.54 -18.03 -2.17
N MET A 114 0.93 -17.44 -3.31
CA MET A 114 0.60 -17.97 -4.63
C MET A 114 1.17 -19.38 -4.85
N GLN A 115 2.42 -19.65 -4.44
CA GLN A 115 2.99 -21.00 -4.52
C GLN A 115 2.24 -22.00 -3.64
N GLN A 116 1.96 -21.64 -2.39
CA GLN A 116 1.28 -22.51 -1.43
C GLN A 116 -0.12 -22.93 -1.92
N TYR A 117 -0.84 -22.03 -2.58
CA TYR A 117 -2.20 -22.26 -3.06
C TYR A 117 -2.29 -22.54 -4.56
N ASN A 118 -1.17 -22.85 -5.23
CA ASN A 118 -1.11 -23.16 -6.67
C ASN A 118 -1.73 -22.08 -7.58
N ILE A 119 -1.61 -20.80 -7.20
CA ILE A 119 -2.04 -19.67 -8.03
C ILE A 119 -0.95 -19.40 -9.08
N PRO A 120 -1.27 -19.39 -10.38
CA PRO A 120 -0.29 -19.18 -11.44
C PRO A 120 0.46 -17.84 -11.27
N THR A 121 1.79 -17.91 -11.23
CA THR A 121 2.66 -16.75 -11.10
C THR A 121 4.04 -17.04 -11.70
N ALA A 122 4.82 -16.00 -12.01
CA ALA A 122 6.18 -16.18 -12.53
C ALA A 122 7.05 -16.99 -11.53
N ARG A 123 8.03 -17.77 -12.00
CA ARG A 123 9.03 -18.35 -11.09
C ARG A 123 9.82 -17.21 -10.42
N TYR A 124 10.19 -17.39 -9.16
CA TYR A 124 10.89 -16.35 -8.40
C TYR A 124 11.79 -16.98 -7.34
N GLN A 125 12.72 -16.15 -6.85
CA GLN A 125 13.47 -16.39 -5.64
C GLN A 125 13.66 -15.05 -4.92
N THR A 126 13.73 -15.07 -3.60
CA THR A 126 13.90 -13.88 -2.76
C THR A 126 15.31 -13.86 -2.18
N PHE A 127 15.91 -12.66 -2.08
CA PHE A 127 17.26 -12.49 -1.58
C PHE A 127 17.35 -11.29 -0.64
N THR A 128 18.25 -11.35 0.33
CA THR A 128 18.60 -10.22 1.19
C THR A 128 20.06 -9.83 0.96
N GLU A 129 20.50 -8.75 1.59
CA GLU A 129 21.92 -8.37 1.61
C GLU A 129 22.84 -9.52 2.11
N ALA A 130 22.37 -10.33 3.06
CA ALA A 130 23.12 -11.47 3.58
C ALA A 130 23.25 -12.62 2.57
N THR A 131 22.37 -12.69 1.55
CA THR A 131 22.39 -13.71 0.49
C THR A 131 22.76 -13.11 -0.86
N PHE A 132 23.48 -11.98 -0.88
CA PHE A 132 23.78 -11.23 -2.10
C PHE A 132 24.55 -12.07 -3.13
N ASP A 133 25.54 -12.86 -2.70
CA ASP A 133 26.33 -13.69 -3.64
C ASP A 133 25.49 -14.82 -4.24
N GLN A 134 24.52 -15.35 -3.48
CA GLN A 134 23.56 -16.33 -4.00
C GLN A 134 22.63 -15.71 -5.04
N ALA A 135 22.25 -14.44 -4.85
CA ALA A 135 21.45 -13.68 -5.80
C ALA A 135 22.20 -13.44 -7.12
N LEU A 136 23.49 -13.10 -7.05
CA LEU A 136 24.35 -12.98 -8.24
C LEU A 136 24.44 -14.31 -9.01
N ALA A 137 24.70 -15.42 -8.30
CA ALA A 137 24.75 -16.74 -8.93
C ALA A 137 23.40 -17.15 -9.56
N TYR A 138 22.29 -16.78 -8.93
CA TYR A 138 20.95 -16.99 -9.48
C TYR A 138 20.73 -16.19 -10.77
N LEU A 139 21.16 -14.92 -10.80
CA LEU A 139 21.08 -14.06 -11.98
C LEU A 139 21.95 -14.56 -13.14
N GLN A 140 23.15 -15.08 -12.89
CA GLN A 140 24.03 -15.62 -13.93
C GLN A 140 23.37 -16.73 -14.74
N ASN A 141 22.51 -17.53 -14.10
CA ASN A 141 21.83 -18.67 -14.70
C ASN A 141 20.39 -18.35 -15.13
N HIS A 142 19.99 -17.07 -15.10
CA HIS A 142 18.63 -16.65 -15.44
C HIS A 142 18.50 -16.29 -16.92
N ALA A 143 17.31 -16.53 -17.48
CA ALA A 143 16.96 -16.02 -18.80
C ALA A 143 16.66 -14.51 -18.71
N TYR A 144 17.09 -13.75 -19.72
CA TYR A 144 16.85 -12.32 -19.82
C TYR A 144 15.76 -12.00 -20.85
N PRO A 145 14.92 -10.98 -20.61
CA PRO A 145 14.99 -10.00 -19.52
C PRO A 145 14.56 -10.54 -18.15
N ALA A 146 15.23 -10.11 -17.10
CA ALA A 146 14.92 -10.43 -15.70
C ALA A 146 14.18 -9.26 -15.02
N VAL A 147 13.29 -9.57 -14.08
CA VAL A 147 12.54 -8.54 -13.34
C VAL A 147 12.95 -8.55 -11.88
N LEU A 148 13.57 -7.46 -11.43
CA LEU A 148 13.95 -7.24 -10.04
C LEU A 148 12.86 -6.41 -9.36
N LYS A 149 12.47 -6.81 -8.15
CA LYS A 149 11.42 -6.14 -7.38
C LYS A 149 11.85 -5.99 -5.93
N ALA A 150 11.79 -4.78 -5.40
CA ALA A 150 11.89 -4.55 -3.96
C ALA A 150 10.67 -5.17 -3.26
N ASP A 151 10.84 -5.85 -2.13
CA ASP A 151 9.75 -6.54 -1.43
C ASP A 151 8.63 -5.58 -1.00
N GLY A 152 9.00 -4.52 -0.26
CA GLY A 152 8.08 -3.60 0.39
C GLY A 152 7.41 -2.57 -0.53
N LEU A 153 6.66 -1.65 0.09
CA LEU A 153 6.06 -0.51 -0.60
C LEU A 153 7.14 0.49 -1.04
N ALA A 154 7.38 0.58 -2.34
CA ALA A 154 8.36 1.48 -2.95
C ALA A 154 7.68 2.56 -3.81
N ALA A 155 6.48 3.01 -3.41
CA ALA A 155 5.66 4.01 -4.12
C ALA A 155 5.49 3.71 -5.63
N GLY A 156 5.33 2.43 -5.99
CA GLY A 156 5.22 1.99 -7.38
C GLY A 156 6.52 2.01 -8.20
N LYS A 157 7.66 2.41 -7.63
CA LYS A 157 8.95 2.56 -8.33
C LYS A 157 9.91 1.38 -8.13
N GLY A 158 9.60 0.46 -7.21
CA GLY A 158 10.48 -0.65 -6.84
C GLY A 158 10.45 -1.85 -7.79
N VAL A 159 10.16 -1.65 -9.08
CA VAL A 159 10.17 -2.72 -10.10
C VAL A 159 11.08 -2.28 -11.23
N VAL A 160 12.09 -3.09 -11.55
CA VAL A 160 13.06 -2.81 -12.61
C VAL A 160 13.19 -4.02 -13.53
N ILE A 161 13.16 -3.78 -14.83
CA ILE A 161 13.38 -4.79 -15.86
C ILE A 161 14.81 -4.63 -16.35
N ALA A 162 15.63 -5.65 -16.14
CA ALA A 162 17.01 -5.71 -16.59
C ALA A 162 17.12 -6.58 -17.85
N GLY A 163 17.71 -6.04 -18.91
CA GLY A 163 17.90 -6.73 -20.19
C GLY A 163 19.12 -7.64 -20.21
N SER A 164 20.03 -7.51 -19.25
CA SER A 164 21.27 -8.30 -19.19
C SER A 164 21.71 -8.61 -17.76
N TYR A 165 22.64 -9.56 -17.61
CA TYR A 165 23.26 -9.87 -16.32
C TYR A 165 23.91 -8.66 -15.67
N THR A 166 24.67 -7.88 -16.43
CA THR A 166 25.35 -6.69 -15.93
C THR A 166 24.37 -5.67 -15.37
N GLU A 167 23.26 -5.41 -16.08
CA GLU A 167 22.20 -4.52 -15.60
C GLU A 167 21.52 -5.06 -14.33
N ALA A 168 21.22 -6.36 -14.30
CA ALA A 168 20.57 -6.98 -13.15
C ALA A 168 21.45 -6.98 -11.91
N ALA A 169 22.74 -7.28 -12.04
CA ALA A 169 23.69 -7.29 -10.94
C ALA A 169 23.89 -5.88 -10.36
N ALA A 170 24.02 -4.87 -11.23
CA ALA A 170 24.14 -3.48 -10.80
C ALA A 170 22.86 -3.00 -10.08
N GLU A 171 21.68 -3.35 -10.61
CA GLU A 171 20.42 -2.97 -9.98
C GLU A 171 20.21 -3.70 -8.63
N LEU A 172 20.58 -4.98 -8.54
CA LEU A 172 20.53 -5.75 -7.29
C LEU A 172 21.40 -5.10 -6.21
N GLU A 173 22.60 -4.65 -6.56
CA GLU A 173 23.49 -3.92 -5.64
C GLU A 173 22.88 -2.60 -5.19
N ALA A 174 22.32 -1.84 -6.13
CA ALA A 174 21.63 -0.59 -5.83
C ALA A 174 20.44 -0.81 -4.87
N MET A 175 19.65 -1.86 -5.10
CA MET A 175 18.51 -2.21 -4.25
C MET A 175 18.95 -2.62 -2.84
N LEU A 176 19.80 -3.64 -2.72
CA LEU A 176 20.09 -4.30 -1.43
C LEU A 176 21.15 -3.59 -0.58
N ARG A 177 22.25 -3.14 -1.20
CA ARG A 177 23.39 -2.54 -0.48
C ARG A 177 23.30 -1.02 -0.40
N GLN A 178 22.89 -0.38 -1.50
CA GLN A 178 22.76 1.09 -1.53
C GLN A 178 21.39 1.58 -1.05
N ARG A 179 20.47 0.64 -0.71
CA ARG A 179 19.14 0.94 -0.19
C ARG A 179 18.38 1.93 -1.08
N LYS A 180 18.44 1.75 -2.40
CA LYS A 180 17.80 2.62 -3.42
C LYS A 180 16.33 2.94 -3.12
N PHE A 181 15.59 2.02 -2.49
CA PHE A 181 14.19 2.21 -2.09
C PHE A 181 13.99 2.20 -0.58
N GLY A 182 15.02 2.55 0.19
CA GLY A 182 15.00 2.56 1.65
C GLY A 182 14.77 1.17 2.25
N THR A 183 13.87 1.08 3.22
CA THR A 183 13.51 -0.19 3.88
C THR A 183 12.79 -1.16 2.94
N ALA A 184 12.12 -0.66 1.91
CA ALA A 184 11.37 -1.47 0.96
C ALA A 184 12.27 -2.42 0.15
N SER A 185 13.56 -2.08 -0.05
CA SER A 185 14.55 -2.93 -0.73
C SER A 185 15.54 -3.58 0.23
N SER A 186 15.13 -3.83 1.47
CA SER A 186 15.89 -4.67 2.41
C SER A 186 15.88 -6.17 2.02
N LYS A 187 14.94 -6.53 1.16
CA LYS A 187 14.66 -7.86 0.62
C LYS A 187 14.03 -7.71 -0.76
#